data_AF-A0A369ZTW4-F1
#
_entry.id   AF-A0A369ZTW4-F1
#
_cell.length_a   1.000
_cell.length_b   1.000
_cell.length_c   1.000
_cell.angle_alpha   90.00
_cell.angle_beta   90.00
_cell.angle_gamma   90.00
#
_symmetry.space_group_name_H-M   'P 1'
#
loop_
_entity.id
_entity.type
_entity.pdbx_description
1 polymer ?
#
loop_
_entity_poly.entity_id
_entity_poly.type
_entity_poly.pdbx_seq_one_letter_code
_entity_poly.pdbx_strand_id
1 'polypeptide(L)'
;MNKLLVVALSAFMLTACGESDPNAPTQDEKNTIELAFINNIPKSSDSAIRCRTNKVAERYYIGCSVVAVGKQSNIYLFLYNKDKDPIKRFYALNGSAMSKYDTYLKSEPMLGSYKDTFGLPMEKDIDLNVVLNEFNK
;
A
#
# COMPACT_ATOMS: atom_id res chain seq x y z
N MET A 1 12.87 18.84 63.08
CA MET A 1 13.18 18.23 61.77
C MET A 1 11.87 17.89 61.08
N ASN A 2 11.33 18.83 60.28
CA ASN A 2 10.06 18.65 59.59
C ASN A 2 10.29 17.88 58.28
N LYS A 3 9.75 16.67 58.20
CA LYS A 3 9.77 15.85 56.99
C LYS A 3 8.67 16.33 56.04
N LEU A 4 9.06 16.96 54.94
CA LEU A 4 8.16 17.21 53.81
C LEU A 4 7.82 15.87 53.14
N LEU A 5 6.53 15.51 53.18
CA LEU A 5 5.98 14.38 52.47
C LEU A 5 5.54 14.88 51.09
N VAL A 6 6.38 14.64 50.08
CA VAL A 6 6.04 14.97 48.67
C VAL A 6 5.11 13.87 48.17
N VAL A 7 3.84 14.22 48.00
CA VAL A 7 2.84 13.40 47.31
C VAL A 7 3.15 13.46 45.82
N ALA A 8 3.76 12.39 45.29
CA ALA A 8 3.96 12.21 43.86
C ALA A 8 2.62 11.80 43.22
N LEU A 9 1.94 12.79 42.61
CA LEU A 9 0.74 12.57 41.82
C LEU A 9 1.13 11.98 40.45
N SER A 10 0.86 10.69 40.29
CA SER A 10 0.43 9.99 39.08
C SER A 10 0.42 10.77 37.75
N ALA A 11 1.29 10.32 36.83
CA ALA A 11 1.01 10.36 35.39
C ALA A 11 1.20 8.95 34.83
N PHE A 12 0.16 8.12 34.96
CA PHE A 12 -0.03 6.95 34.10
C PHE A 12 -0.25 7.48 32.68
N MET A 13 0.82 7.65 31.92
CA MET A 13 0.75 7.74 30.46
C MET A 13 0.32 6.36 29.95
N LEU A 14 -1.00 6.12 29.95
CA LEU A 14 -1.59 5.06 29.13
C LEU A 14 -1.48 5.52 27.67
N THR A 15 -0.30 5.35 27.08
CA THR A 15 -0.19 5.28 25.63
C THR A 15 -0.86 3.98 25.23
N ALA A 16 -2.15 4.04 24.91
CA ALA A 16 -2.82 3.03 24.12
C ALA A 16 -2.23 3.08 22.70
N CYS A 17 -0.98 2.65 22.56
CA CYS A 17 -0.38 2.34 21.28
C CYS A 17 -0.99 1.01 20.84
N GLY A 18 -2.05 1.07 20.04
CA GLY A 18 -2.47 -0.11 19.29
C GLY A 18 -1.25 -0.66 18.56
N GLU A 19 -1.02 -1.97 18.66
CA GLU A 19 0.08 -2.63 17.95
C GLU A 19 -0.08 -2.36 16.45
N SER A 20 0.80 -1.50 15.91
CA SER A 20 0.92 -1.33 14.47
C SER A 20 1.56 -2.60 13.92
N ASP A 21 0.89 -3.30 13.01
CA ASP A 21 1.48 -4.46 12.32
C ASP A 21 2.78 -4.01 11.62
N PRO A 22 3.97 -4.47 12.06
CA PRO A 22 5.24 -4.04 11.50
C PRO A 22 5.45 -4.50 10.05
N ASN A 23 4.56 -5.38 9.55
CA ASN A 23 4.55 -5.86 8.17
C ASN A 23 3.52 -5.14 7.30
N ALA A 24 2.77 -4.17 7.86
CA ALA A 24 1.93 -3.29 7.06
C ALA A 24 2.78 -2.22 6.36
N PRO A 25 2.36 -1.75 5.17
CA PRO A 25 3.00 -0.60 4.53
C PRO A 25 2.87 0.65 5.41
N THR A 26 3.96 1.38 5.54
CA THR A 26 3.97 2.66 6.27
C THR A 26 3.18 3.72 5.50
N GLN A 27 2.83 4.83 6.17
CA GLN A 27 2.14 5.92 5.49
C GLN A 27 3.02 6.55 4.40
N ASP A 28 4.32 6.67 4.62
CA ASP A 28 5.25 7.20 3.62
C ASP A 28 5.31 6.30 2.38
N GLU A 29 5.36 4.98 2.57
CA GLU A 29 5.31 4.02 1.46
C GLU A 29 4.02 4.13 0.65
N LYS A 30 2.86 4.28 1.34
CA LYS A 30 1.56 4.50 0.68
C LYS A 30 1.55 5.82 -0.10
N ASN A 31 2.08 6.89 0.47
CA ASN A 31 2.16 8.19 -0.19
C ASN A 31 3.05 8.11 -1.44
N THR A 32 4.16 7.37 -1.40
CA THR A 32 5.05 7.23 -2.56
C THR A 32 4.35 6.58 -3.76
N ILE A 33 3.61 5.48 -3.55
CA ILE A 33 2.89 4.85 -4.67
C ILE A 33 1.75 5.73 -5.17
N GLU A 34 1.03 6.42 -4.28
CA GLU A 34 -0.03 7.35 -4.69
C GLU A 34 0.54 8.52 -5.51
N LEU A 35 1.67 9.10 -5.09
CA LEU A 35 2.36 10.15 -5.84
C LEU A 35 2.90 9.65 -7.19
N ALA A 36 3.43 8.43 -7.26
CA ALA A 36 3.84 7.82 -8.52
C ALA A 36 2.66 7.73 -9.51
N PHE A 37 1.46 7.40 -9.02
CA PHE A 37 0.24 7.43 -9.83
C PHE A 37 -0.16 8.84 -10.24
N ILE A 38 -0.15 9.81 -9.31
CA ILE A 38 -0.50 11.22 -9.59
C ILE A 38 0.43 11.83 -10.64
N ASN A 39 1.74 11.55 -10.57
CA ASN A 39 2.74 12.14 -11.44
C ASN A 39 2.74 11.56 -12.86
N ASN A 40 2.33 10.29 -13.01
CA ASN A 40 2.47 9.53 -14.26
C ASN A 40 1.12 9.17 -14.93
N ILE A 41 0.02 9.83 -14.54
CA ILE A 41 -1.32 9.63 -15.12
C ILE A 41 -1.83 10.95 -15.72
N PRO A 42 -2.57 10.90 -16.85
CA PRO A 42 -3.07 12.10 -17.52
C PRO A 42 -3.81 13.03 -16.57
N LYS A 43 -3.29 14.25 -16.47
CA LYS A 43 -3.80 15.36 -15.64
C LYS A 43 -5.09 15.98 -16.20
N SER A 44 -5.92 15.23 -16.91
CA SER A 44 -7.22 15.75 -17.32
C SER A 44 -7.97 16.15 -16.07
N SER A 45 -8.34 17.43 -15.98
CA SER A 45 -8.52 18.22 -14.74
C SER A 45 -9.54 17.68 -13.73
N ASP A 46 -10.32 16.67 -14.10
CA ASP A 46 -11.43 16.17 -13.29
C ASP A 46 -11.20 14.73 -12.80
N SER A 47 -9.98 14.22 -12.93
CA SER A 47 -9.60 12.89 -12.49
C SER A 47 -8.76 12.93 -11.21
N ALA A 48 -9.12 12.12 -10.22
CA ALA A 48 -8.37 11.90 -8.99
C ALA A 48 -7.78 10.49 -8.96
N ILE A 49 -6.69 10.32 -8.22
CA ILE A 49 -6.18 8.99 -7.87
C ILE A 49 -6.79 8.60 -6.54
N ARG A 50 -7.25 7.34 -6.45
CA ARG A 50 -7.66 6.73 -5.18
C ARG A 50 -6.90 5.44 -4.99
N CYS A 51 -6.04 5.42 -3.98
CA CYS A 51 -5.35 4.22 -3.53
C CYS A 51 -5.93 3.74 -2.20
N ARG A 52 -6.09 2.43 -2.05
CA ARG A 52 -6.55 1.78 -0.80
C ARG A 52 -5.55 0.70 -0.41
N THR A 53 -5.43 0.43 0.88
CA THR A 53 -4.63 -0.67 1.41
C THR A 53 -5.56 -1.65 2.11
N ASN A 54 -5.49 -2.93 1.73
CA ASN A 54 -6.20 -4.02 2.40
C ASN A 54 -5.22 -5.14 2.77
N LYS A 55 -5.45 -5.79 3.92
CA LYS A 55 -4.83 -7.07 4.25
C LYS A 55 -5.78 -8.18 3.79
N VAL A 56 -5.29 -9.13 2.99
CA VAL A 56 -6.04 -10.31 2.56
C VAL A 56 -5.23 -11.53 2.92
N ALA A 57 -5.79 -12.40 3.76
CA ALA A 57 -5.01 -13.39 4.52
C ALA A 57 -3.84 -12.71 5.25
N GLU A 58 -2.60 -13.19 5.05
CA GLU A 58 -1.41 -12.64 5.71
C GLU A 58 -0.63 -11.64 4.85
N ARG A 59 -1.19 -11.17 3.73
CA ARG A 59 -0.50 -10.27 2.80
C ARG A 59 -1.19 -8.93 2.70
N TYR A 60 -0.38 -7.87 2.60
CA TYR A 60 -0.87 -6.52 2.34
C TYR A 60 -0.85 -6.22 0.84
N TYR A 61 -1.88 -5.51 0.40
CA TYR A 61 -2.05 -5.11 -0.99
C TYR A 61 -2.39 -3.62 -1.06
N ILE A 62 -1.97 -2.98 -2.15
CA ILE A 62 -2.44 -1.65 -2.52
C ILE A 62 -3.18 -1.73 -3.85
N GLY A 63 -4.41 -1.25 -3.87
CA GLY A 63 -5.22 -1.09 -5.06
C GLY A 63 -5.39 0.38 -5.38
N CYS A 64 -4.86 0.83 -6.51
CA CYS A 64 -5.04 2.20 -7.00
C CYS A 64 -6.04 2.24 -8.16
N SER A 65 -6.74 3.35 -8.33
CA SER A 65 -7.67 3.59 -9.44
C SER A 65 -7.70 5.07 -9.80
N VAL A 66 -7.97 5.36 -11.07
CA VAL A 66 -8.31 6.71 -11.53
C VAL A 66 -9.82 6.85 -11.41
N VAL A 67 -10.26 7.90 -10.71
CA VAL A 67 -11.67 8.22 -10.48
C VAL A 67 -11.96 9.55 -11.17
N ALA A 68 -12.97 9.56 -12.04
CA ALA A 68 -13.50 10.76 -12.68
C ALA A 68 -15.03 10.80 -12.51
N VAL A 69 -15.67 11.90 -12.89
CA VAL A 69 -17.13 12.03 -12.78
C VAL A 69 -17.82 10.89 -13.53
N GLY A 70 -18.53 10.03 -12.78
CA GLY A 70 -19.28 8.89 -13.29
C GLY A 70 -18.43 7.73 -13.85
N LYS A 71 -17.10 7.75 -13.69
CA LYS A 71 -16.20 6.71 -14.22
C LYS A 71 -15.08 6.36 -13.25
N GLN A 72 -14.77 5.07 -13.14
CA GLN A 72 -13.60 4.57 -12.41
C GLN A 72 -12.84 3.62 -13.32
N SER A 73 -11.51 3.72 -13.33
CA SER A 73 -10.67 2.75 -14.03
C SER A 73 -10.71 1.38 -13.35
N ASN A 74 -10.18 0.36 -14.04
CA ASN A 74 -9.81 -0.89 -13.39
C ASN A 74 -8.88 -0.64 -12.19
N ILE A 75 -8.93 -1.53 -11.20
CA ILE A 75 -8.00 -1.52 -10.07
C ILE A 75 -6.61 -1.96 -10.55
N TYR A 76 -5.62 -1.11 -10.32
CA TYR A 76 -4.21 -1.44 -10.44
C TYR A 76 -3.76 -2.03 -9.11
N LEU A 77 -3.64 -3.36 -9.06
CA LEU A 77 -3.34 -4.10 -7.84
C LEU A 77 -1.84 -4.35 -7.69
N PHE A 78 -1.31 -4.02 -6.52
CA PHE A 78 0.08 -4.25 -6.14
C PHE A 78 0.16 -5.08 -4.86
N LEU A 79 1.05 -6.06 -4.83
CA LEU A 79 1.45 -6.77 -3.60
C LEU A 79 2.46 -5.92 -2.83
N TYR A 80 2.27 -5.74 -1.53
CA TYR A 80 3.31 -5.19 -0.66
C TYR A 80 4.24 -6.30 -0.14
N ASN A 81 5.55 -6.13 -0.31
CA ASN A 81 6.55 -6.99 0.30
C ASN A 81 7.89 -6.23 0.47
N LYS A 82 8.27 -5.96 1.72
CA LYS A 82 9.52 -5.24 2.05
C LYS A 82 10.75 -6.14 2.13
N ASP A 83 10.57 -7.46 2.14
CA ASP A 83 11.64 -8.43 2.41
C ASP A 83 12.30 -8.98 1.12
N LYS A 84 11.62 -8.85 -0.02
CA LYS A 84 12.09 -9.43 -1.31
C LYS A 84 13.15 -8.60 -2.02
N ASP A 85 13.17 -7.29 -1.81
CA ASP A 85 14.11 -6.37 -2.44
C ASP A 85 14.44 -5.24 -1.45
N PRO A 86 15.70 -4.81 -1.34
CA PRO A 86 16.09 -3.76 -0.38
C PRO A 86 15.39 -2.42 -0.64
N ILE A 87 15.02 -2.13 -1.89
CA ILE A 87 14.48 -0.84 -2.33
C ILE A 87 12.99 -0.95 -2.67
N LYS A 88 12.58 -2.01 -3.38
CA LYS A 88 11.18 -2.15 -3.83
C LYS A 88 10.26 -2.52 -2.68
N ARG A 89 9.00 -2.07 -2.76
CA ARG A 89 7.95 -2.34 -1.77
C ARG A 89 6.69 -2.87 -2.41
N PHE A 90 6.30 -2.32 -3.56
CA PHE A 90 5.04 -2.65 -4.21
C PHE A 90 5.27 -3.29 -5.57
N TYR A 91 4.68 -4.46 -5.78
CA TYR A 91 4.89 -5.27 -6.98
C TYR A 91 3.60 -5.38 -7.77
N ALA A 92 3.61 -4.90 -9.01
CA ALA A 92 2.49 -4.95 -9.92
C ALA A 92 2.01 -6.39 -10.12
N LEU A 93 0.78 -6.66 -9.69
CA LEU A 93 0.31 -8.01 -9.44
C LEU A 93 -0.71 -8.49 -10.48
N ASN A 94 -1.66 -7.65 -10.88
CA ASN A 94 -2.65 -7.99 -11.90
C ASN A 94 -2.27 -7.41 -13.28
N GLY A 95 -2.93 -7.88 -14.34
CA GLY A 95 -2.62 -7.46 -15.72
C GLY A 95 -2.69 -5.94 -15.93
N SER A 96 -3.66 -5.26 -15.31
CA SER A 96 -3.75 -3.79 -15.38
C SER A 96 -2.57 -3.10 -14.68
N ALA A 97 -2.16 -3.56 -13.49
CA ALA A 97 -0.99 -3.02 -12.81
C ALA A 97 0.30 -3.30 -13.57
N MET A 98 0.47 -4.51 -14.12
CA MET A 98 1.66 -4.87 -14.90
C MET A 98 1.81 -3.99 -16.14
N SER A 99 0.72 -3.85 -16.92
CA SER A 99 0.72 -2.95 -18.08
C SER A 99 1.01 -1.50 -17.68
N LYS A 100 0.43 -1.02 -16.57
CA LYS A 100 0.68 0.32 -16.06
C LYS A 100 2.14 0.51 -15.63
N TYR A 101 2.70 -0.48 -14.95
CA TYR A 101 4.09 -0.49 -14.50
C TYR A 101 5.06 -0.40 -15.67
N ASP A 102 4.92 -1.29 -16.65
CA ASP A 102 5.80 -1.35 -17.82
C ASP A 102 5.77 -0.06 -18.63
N THR A 103 4.62 0.60 -18.71
CA THR A 103 4.45 1.79 -19.55
C THR A 103 4.89 3.07 -18.85
N TYR A 104 4.63 3.21 -17.54
CA TYR A 104 4.71 4.52 -16.87
C TYR A 104 5.45 4.53 -15.54
N LEU A 105 5.60 3.39 -14.87
CA LEU A 105 6.09 3.37 -13.48
C LEU A 105 7.41 2.62 -13.31
N LYS A 106 8.02 2.17 -14.40
CA LYS A 106 9.28 1.41 -14.36
C LYS A 106 10.47 2.19 -13.78
N SER A 107 10.43 3.52 -13.86
CA SER A 107 11.43 4.41 -13.26
C SER A 107 11.22 4.65 -11.75
N GLU A 108 10.08 4.23 -11.19
CA GLU A 108 9.77 4.45 -9.78
C GLU A 108 10.48 3.38 -8.93
N PRO A 109 11.46 3.76 -8.07
CA PRO A 109 12.36 2.82 -7.44
C PRO A 109 11.67 1.87 -6.46
N MET A 110 10.57 2.31 -5.84
CA MET A 110 9.81 1.49 -4.88
C MET A 110 8.82 0.53 -5.56
N LEU A 111 8.68 0.61 -6.88
CA LEU A 111 7.75 -0.20 -7.65
C LEU A 111 8.49 -1.30 -8.43
N GLY A 112 7.88 -2.47 -8.48
CA GLY A 112 8.40 -3.64 -9.17
C GLY A 112 7.34 -4.37 -9.97
N SER A 113 7.78 -5.34 -10.76
CA SER A 113 6.92 -6.34 -11.40
C SER A 113 6.87 -7.59 -10.51
N TYR A 114 5.67 -8.07 -10.16
CA TYR A 114 5.55 -9.34 -9.42
C TYR A 114 6.19 -10.48 -10.21
N LYS A 115 5.93 -10.55 -11.52
CA LYS A 115 6.48 -11.58 -12.40
C LYS A 115 8.00 -11.61 -12.37
N ASP A 116 8.64 -10.45 -12.39
CA ASP A 116 10.11 -10.37 -12.48
C ASP A 116 10.78 -10.62 -11.13
N THR A 117 10.09 -10.33 -10.01
CA THR A 117 10.64 -10.52 -8.66
C THR A 117 10.32 -11.90 -8.06
N PHE A 118 9.12 -12.41 -8.28
CA PHE A 118 8.63 -13.65 -7.63
C PHE A 118 8.56 -14.84 -8.60
N GLY A 119 8.56 -14.57 -9.91
CA GLY A 119 8.36 -15.59 -10.94
C GLY A 119 6.89 -15.95 -11.17
N LEU A 120 6.67 -16.88 -12.11
CA LEU A 120 5.38 -17.48 -12.40
C LEU A 120 5.49 -19.01 -12.36
N PRO A 121 4.42 -19.74 -11.97
CA PRO A 121 3.09 -19.25 -11.61
C PRO A 121 3.06 -18.49 -10.28
N MET A 122 2.00 -17.70 -10.07
CA MET A 122 1.78 -16.97 -8.82
C MET A 122 1.74 -17.93 -7.62
N GLU A 123 2.22 -17.47 -6.48
CA GLU A 123 2.19 -18.25 -5.23
C GLU A 123 0.75 -18.68 -4.90
N LYS A 124 0.58 -19.94 -4.49
CA LYS A 124 -0.75 -20.58 -4.34
C LYS A 124 -1.65 -19.93 -3.29
N ASP A 125 -1.06 -19.19 -2.35
CA ASP A 125 -1.75 -18.45 -1.29
C ASP A 125 -2.28 -17.08 -1.76
N ILE A 126 -2.00 -16.67 -2.99
CA ILE A 126 -2.57 -15.47 -3.60
C ILE A 126 -3.72 -15.87 -4.54
N ASP A 127 -4.95 -15.70 -4.07
CA ASP A 127 -6.13 -15.74 -4.93
C ASP A 127 -6.49 -14.33 -5.43
N LEU A 128 -6.16 -14.04 -6.69
CA LEU A 128 -6.43 -12.73 -7.29
C LEU A 128 -7.91 -12.35 -7.30
N ASN A 129 -8.82 -13.31 -7.42
CA ASN A 129 -10.25 -13.01 -7.43
C ASN A 129 -10.70 -12.55 -6.05
N VAL A 130 -10.25 -13.24 -5.00
CA VAL A 130 -10.52 -12.86 -3.61
C VAL A 130 -9.93 -11.48 -3.32
N VAL A 131 -8.67 -11.24 -3.68
CA VAL A 131 -8.01 -9.95 -3.45
C VAL A 131 -8.73 -8.83 -4.20
N LEU A 132 -9.03 -8.98 -5.49
CA LEU A 132 -9.72 -7.95 -6.28
C LEU A 132 -11.11 -7.65 -5.73
N ASN A 133 -11.85 -8.65 -5.24
CA ASN A 133 -13.15 -8.44 -4.62
C ASN A 133 -13.08 -7.54 -3.38
N GLU A 134 -12.02 -7.64 -2.56
CA GLU A 134 -11.82 -6.73 -1.42
C GLU A 134 -11.61 -5.27 -1.85
N PHE A 135 -11.13 -5.02 -3.07
CA PHE A 135 -10.95 -3.68 -3.62
C PHE A 135 -12.15 -3.16 -4.43
N ASN A 136 -13.18 -3.98 -4.64
CA ASN A 136 -14.43 -3.59 -5.31
C ASN A 136 -15.58 -3.32 -4.33
N LYS A 137 -15.41 -3.67 -3.05
CA LYS A 137 -16.25 -3.21 -1.95
C LYS A 137 -16.08 -1.69 -1.73
#